data_AF-A0A231P509-F1
#
_entry.id   AF-A0A231P509-F1
#
_cell.length_a   1.000
_cell.length_b   1.000
_cell.length_c   1.000
_cell.angle_alpha   90.00
_cell.angle_beta   90.00
_cell.angle_gamma   90.00
#
_symmetry.space_group_name_H-M   'P 1'
#
loop_
_entity.id
_entity.type
_entity.pdbx_description
1 polymer ?
#
loop_
_entity_poly.entity_id
_entity_poly.type
_entity_poly.pdbx_seq_one_letter_code
_entity_poly.pdbx_strand_id
1 'polypeptide(L)'
;MTTERKYTFSWSTIGEKLAIARPSLGPTTRIEVYRLLQYTLRDVLEEEFGHQRTDEMFRKAGAIAGREFFNKFCLEAEDISCLVKTIEEKFKELGIGIFRVESINLEDMTFTLNVEEDLDCSGLPDTSEQICVYDEGFIQGILESYTGKKFKVREVDCWCTGARTCRFSANAVG
;
A
#
# COMPACT_ATOMS: atom_id res chain seq x y z
N MET A 1 -25.55 17.58 6.68
CA MET A 1 -24.49 18.50 6.25
C MET A 1 -23.63 17.75 5.24
N THR A 2 -23.64 18.14 3.97
CA THR A 2 -22.66 17.64 3.00
C THR A 2 -21.31 18.19 3.40
N THR A 3 -20.47 17.37 4.01
CA THR A 3 -19.10 17.73 4.38
C THR A 3 -18.32 17.97 3.10
N GLU A 4 -18.05 19.23 2.79
CA GLU A 4 -17.27 19.62 1.62
C GLU A 4 -15.83 19.09 1.77
N ARG A 5 -15.43 18.21 0.86
CA ARG A 5 -14.08 17.63 0.86
C ARG A 5 -13.10 18.68 0.33
N LYS A 6 -12.41 19.37 1.23
CA LYS A 6 -11.38 20.37 0.87
C LYS A 6 -10.19 19.78 0.11
N TYR A 7 -9.84 18.52 0.37
CA TYR A 7 -8.64 17.88 -0.18
C TYR A 7 -8.95 16.57 -0.89
N THR A 8 -8.61 16.51 -2.17
CA THR A 8 -8.62 15.30 -3.01
C THR A 8 -7.22 15.06 -3.52
N PHE A 9 -6.74 13.81 -3.42
CA PHE A 9 -5.39 13.46 -3.84
C PHE A 9 -5.20 13.72 -5.34
N SER A 10 -4.01 14.22 -5.68
CA SER A 10 -3.47 14.32 -7.02
C SER A 10 -1.95 14.21 -6.93
N TRP A 11 -1.31 13.62 -7.93
CA TRP A 11 0.14 13.51 -8.00
C TRP A 11 0.87 14.85 -7.91
N SER A 12 0.23 15.96 -8.29
CA SER A 12 0.79 17.30 -8.09
C SER A 12 1.00 17.66 -6.62
N THR A 13 0.28 17.03 -5.69
CA THR A 13 0.45 17.26 -4.24
C THR A 13 1.73 16.66 -3.70
N ILE A 14 2.25 15.59 -4.31
CA ILE A 14 3.55 15.01 -3.93
C ILE A 14 4.71 15.96 -4.29
N GLY A 15 4.47 16.86 -5.24
CA GLY A 15 5.45 17.83 -5.74
C GLY A 15 6.17 17.35 -6.99
N GLU A 16 6.49 18.30 -7.86
CA GLU A 16 7.26 18.07 -9.08
C GLU A 16 8.67 18.63 -8.93
N LYS A 17 9.61 18.14 -9.75
CA LYS A 17 10.98 18.69 -9.84
C LYS A 17 11.70 18.71 -8.48
N LEU A 18 11.60 17.61 -7.72
CA LEU A 18 12.21 17.48 -6.38
C LEU A 18 13.71 17.76 -6.36
N ALA A 19 14.44 17.52 -7.45
CA ALA A 19 15.86 17.88 -7.55
C ALA A 19 16.11 19.40 -7.48
N ILE A 20 15.15 20.23 -7.94
CA ILE A 20 15.21 21.69 -7.81
C ILE A 20 14.76 22.11 -6.41
N ALA A 21 13.70 21.50 -5.87
CA ALA A 21 13.14 21.87 -4.58
C ALA A 21 13.98 21.38 -3.37
N ARG A 22 14.67 20.25 -3.52
CA ARG A 22 15.55 19.62 -2.51
C ARG A 22 16.94 19.36 -3.11
N PRO A 23 17.70 20.40 -3.50
CA PRO A 23 18.94 20.23 -4.26
C PRO A 23 20.05 19.49 -3.47
N SER A 24 20.02 19.55 -2.14
CA SER A 24 21.00 18.87 -1.29
C SER A 24 20.55 17.50 -0.77
N LEU A 25 19.24 17.31 -0.57
CA LEU A 25 18.68 16.11 0.07
C LEU A 25 18.02 15.14 -0.92
N GLY A 26 17.64 15.62 -2.10
CA GLY A 26 17.01 14.79 -3.13
C GLY A 26 15.60 14.32 -2.79
N PRO A 27 15.10 13.28 -3.49
CA PRO A 27 13.74 12.77 -3.31
C PRO A 27 13.62 11.74 -2.18
N THR A 28 14.72 11.35 -1.53
CA THR A 28 14.74 10.30 -0.52
C THR A 28 14.73 10.86 0.91
N THR A 29 14.38 10.01 1.86
CA THR A 29 14.48 10.26 3.30
C THR A 29 14.77 8.94 4.02
N ARG A 30 15.12 9.00 5.29
CA ARG A 30 15.25 7.79 6.11
C ARG A 30 13.86 7.24 6.45
N ILE A 31 13.75 5.91 6.51
CA ILE A 31 12.50 5.22 6.81
C ILE A 31 11.90 5.63 8.16
N GLU A 32 12.72 5.94 9.17
CA GLU A 32 12.21 6.32 10.49
C GLU A 32 11.45 7.65 10.44
N VAL A 33 11.81 8.56 9.52
CA VAL A 33 11.12 9.85 9.35
C VAL A 33 9.73 9.64 8.73
N TYR A 34 9.62 8.74 7.75
CA TYR A 34 8.33 8.36 7.15
C TYR A 34 7.43 7.69 8.20
N ARG A 35 7.97 6.68 8.90
CA ARG A 35 7.25 5.93 9.93
C ARG A 35 6.85 6.83 11.10
N LEU A 36 7.67 7.79 11.51
CA LEU A 36 7.29 8.75 12.55
C LEU A 36 6.01 9.49 12.19
N LEU A 37 5.86 9.99 10.95
CA LEU A 37 4.62 10.61 10.48
C LEU A 37 3.45 9.62 10.49
N GLN A 38 3.65 8.42 9.92
CA GLN A 38 2.61 7.39 9.83
C GLN A 38 2.07 6.98 11.20
N TYR A 39 2.97 6.62 12.13
CA TYR A 39 2.59 6.10 13.45
C TYR A 39 2.03 7.18 14.36
N THR A 40 2.54 8.41 14.31
CA THR A 40 1.94 9.51 15.09
C THR A 40 0.58 9.93 14.54
N LEU A 41 0.37 9.84 13.22
CA LEU A 41 -0.97 10.04 12.64
C LEU A 41 -1.92 8.92 13.05
N ARG A 42 -1.45 7.66 13.07
CA ARG A 42 -2.24 6.51 13.54
C ARG A 42 -2.65 6.69 15.00
N ASP A 43 -1.71 7.05 15.88
CA ASP A 43 -1.93 7.30 17.29
C ASP A 43 -3.10 8.27 17.53
N VAL A 44 -3.05 9.45 16.89
CA VAL A 44 -4.13 10.45 16.97
C VAL A 44 -5.46 9.92 16.42
N LEU A 45 -5.45 9.18 15.30
CA LEU A 45 -6.68 8.63 14.73
C LEU A 45 -7.31 7.57 15.64
N GLU A 46 -6.50 6.72 16.27
CA GLU A 46 -7.00 5.72 17.22
C GLU A 46 -7.52 6.35 18.50
N GLU A 47 -6.86 7.39 19.02
CA GLU A 47 -7.35 8.17 20.17
C GLU A 47 -8.73 8.78 19.88
N GLU A 48 -8.92 9.37 18.70
CA GLU A 48 -10.14 10.10 18.35
C GLU A 48 -11.29 9.19 17.86
N PHE A 49 -10.98 8.09 17.16
CA PHE A 49 -11.97 7.29 16.45
C PHE A 49 -11.96 5.80 16.77
N GLY A 50 -10.97 5.33 17.53
CA GLY A 50 -10.76 3.92 17.85
C GLY A 50 -10.16 3.11 16.69
N HIS A 51 -9.46 2.03 17.05
CA HIS A 51 -8.65 1.22 16.12
C HIS A 51 -9.42 0.73 14.88
N GLN A 52 -10.66 0.25 15.03
CA GLN A 52 -11.44 -0.28 13.89
C GLN A 52 -11.69 0.78 12.81
N ARG A 53 -12.00 2.01 13.23
CA ARG A 53 -12.25 3.10 12.31
C ARG A 53 -10.96 3.61 11.69
N THR A 54 -9.88 3.66 12.46
CA THR A 54 -8.54 3.97 11.94
C THR A 54 -8.14 2.97 10.85
N ASP A 55 -8.29 1.67 11.09
CA ASP A 55 -7.98 0.64 10.10
C ASP A 55 -8.79 0.82 8.80
N GLU A 56 -10.09 1.13 8.90
CA GLU A 56 -10.90 1.45 7.72
C GLU A 56 -10.37 2.66 6.94
N MET A 57 -9.89 3.69 7.64
CA MET A 57 -9.30 4.88 7.00
C MET A 57 -7.97 4.53 6.32
N PHE A 58 -7.11 3.74 6.95
CA PHE A 58 -5.86 3.27 6.38
C PHE A 58 -6.09 2.42 5.12
N ARG A 59 -7.03 1.47 5.14
CA ARG A 59 -7.39 0.70 3.93
C ARG A 59 -7.90 1.61 2.81
N LYS A 60 -8.74 2.60 3.12
CA LYS A 60 -9.26 3.54 2.12
C LYS A 60 -8.15 4.42 1.54
N ALA A 61 -7.21 4.86 2.37
CA ALA A 61 -6.04 5.61 1.93
C ALA A 61 -5.16 4.76 1.01
N GLY A 62 -4.90 3.51 1.40
CA GLY A 62 -4.22 2.52 0.58
C GLY A 62 -4.91 2.31 -0.77
N ALA A 63 -6.22 2.09 -0.79
CA ALA A 63 -6.98 1.89 -2.04
C ALA A 63 -6.92 3.09 -2.99
N ILE A 64 -6.85 4.31 -2.45
CA ILE A 64 -6.57 5.50 -3.24
C ILE A 64 -5.15 5.41 -3.81
N ALA A 65 -4.13 5.20 -2.97
CA ALA A 65 -2.75 5.13 -3.41
C ALA A 65 -2.51 4.04 -4.46
N GLY A 66 -3.06 2.83 -4.26
CA GLY A 66 -2.96 1.71 -5.19
C GLY A 66 -3.57 2.00 -6.57
N ARG A 67 -4.75 2.63 -6.61
CA ARG A 67 -5.36 3.07 -7.88
C ARG A 67 -4.48 4.10 -8.59
N GLU A 68 -4.00 5.10 -7.86
CA GLU A 68 -3.17 6.17 -8.46
C GLU A 68 -1.78 5.67 -8.86
N PHE A 69 -1.25 4.66 -8.16
CA PHE A 69 -0.05 3.93 -8.54
C PHE A 69 -0.28 3.17 -9.85
N PHE A 70 -1.37 2.41 -9.94
CA PHE A 70 -1.74 1.69 -11.16
C PHE A 70 -1.88 2.65 -12.35
N ASN A 71 -2.63 3.74 -12.17
CA ASN A 71 -2.83 4.76 -13.21
C ASN A 71 -1.53 5.43 -13.67
N LYS A 72 -0.52 5.52 -12.80
CA LYS A 72 0.73 6.18 -13.14
C LYS A 72 1.76 5.23 -13.75
N PHE A 73 1.80 3.99 -13.27
CA PHE A 73 2.92 3.10 -13.57
C PHE A 73 2.51 1.84 -14.31
N CYS A 74 1.24 1.42 -14.25
CA CYS A 74 0.80 0.10 -14.71
C CYS A 74 -0.23 0.13 -15.85
N LEU A 75 -0.64 1.31 -16.34
CA LEU A 75 -1.68 1.42 -17.40
C LEU A 75 -1.35 0.65 -18.68
N GLU A 76 -0.06 0.52 -18.99
CA GLU A 76 0.41 -0.14 -20.21
C GLU A 76 0.60 -1.66 -20.04
N ALA A 77 0.25 -2.22 -18.86
CA ALA A 77 0.36 -3.67 -18.64
C ALA A 77 -0.70 -4.43 -19.47
N GLU A 78 -0.24 -5.18 -20.47
CA GLU A 78 -1.10 -5.93 -21.39
C GLU A 78 -1.74 -7.18 -20.76
N ASP A 79 -1.03 -7.80 -19.81
CA ASP A 79 -1.46 -9.01 -19.11
C ASP A 79 -0.98 -9.02 -17.64
N ILE A 80 -1.37 -10.06 -16.90
CA ILE A 80 -1.06 -10.17 -15.47
C ILE A 80 0.45 -10.31 -15.22
N SER A 81 1.19 -10.91 -16.14
CA SER A 81 2.63 -11.10 -16.02
C SER A 81 3.35 -9.75 -16.15
N CYS A 82 2.95 -8.94 -17.14
CA CYS A 82 3.40 -7.57 -17.32
C CYS A 82 3.05 -6.69 -16.10
N LEU A 83 1.84 -6.84 -15.55
CA LEU A 83 1.44 -6.12 -14.35
C LEU A 83 2.34 -6.48 -13.16
N VAL A 84 2.47 -7.77 -12.86
CA VAL A 84 3.26 -8.26 -11.72
C VAL A 84 4.70 -7.77 -11.83
N LYS A 85 5.33 -7.92 -13.00
CA LYS A 85 6.69 -7.44 -13.24
C LYS A 85 6.82 -5.93 -12.99
N THR A 86 5.84 -5.15 -13.47
CA THR A 86 5.82 -3.69 -13.26
C THR A 86 5.72 -3.35 -11.78
N ILE A 87 4.88 -4.06 -11.02
CA ILE A 87 4.74 -3.86 -9.57
C ILE A 87 6.05 -4.21 -8.86
N GLU A 88 6.67 -5.36 -9.16
CA GLU A 88 7.95 -5.78 -8.58
C GLU A 88 9.06 -4.74 -8.81
N GLU A 89 9.20 -4.26 -10.05
CA GLU A 89 10.19 -3.26 -10.42
C GLU A 89 9.93 -1.92 -9.69
N LYS A 90 8.68 -1.46 -9.69
CA LYS A 90 8.32 -0.15 -9.12
C LYS A 90 8.29 -0.14 -7.60
N PHE A 91 7.86 -1.22 -6.95
CA PHE A 91 7.92 -1.33 -5.49
C PHE A 91 9.37 -1.26 -5.01
N LYS A 92 10.27 -1.96 -5.71
CA LYS A 92 11.71 -1.91 -5.40
C LYS A 92 12.34 -0.55 -5.71
N GLU A 93 12.07 0.00 -6.89
CA GLU A 93 12.61 1.30 -7.32
C GLU A 93 12.21 2.44 -6.37
N LEU A 94 10.95 2.43 -5.92
CA LEU A 94 10.39 3.47 -5.06
C LEU A 94 10.63 3.23 -3.56
N GLY A 95 11.21 2.08 -3.19
CA GLY A 95 11.48 1.73 -1.79
C GLY A 95 10.22 1.42 -0.97
N ILE A 96 9.20 0.86 -1.62
CA ILE A 96 7.96 0.39 -0.96
C ILE A 96 8.19 -0.99 -0.31
N GLY A 97 8.94 -1.85 -1.00
CA GLY A 97 9.25 -3.20 -0.56
C GLY A 97 9.67 -4.09 -1.72
N ILE A 98 9.90 -5.36 -1.43
CA ILE A 98 10.15 -6.41 -2.42
C ILE A 98 8.85 -7.20 -2.60
N PHE A 99 8.12 -6.86 -3.66
CA PHE A 99 6.88 -7.54 -4.00
C PHE A 99 7.17 -8.94 -4.58
N ARG A 100 6.39 -9.93 -4.20
CA ARG A 100 6.43 -11.30 -4.73
C ARG A 100 5.02 -11.86 -4.87
N VAL A 101 4.84 -12.67 -5.91
CA VAL A 101 3.61 -13.43 -6.13
C VAL A 101 3.85 -14.87 -5.71
N GLU A 102 3.05 -15.36 -4.77
CA GLU A 102 3.05 -16.76 -4.37
C GLU A 102 2.08 -17.58 -5.21
N SER A 103 0.87 -17.07 -5.43
CA SER A 103 -0.12 -17.73 -6.29
C SER A 103 -1.09 -16.74 -6.92
N ILE A 104 -1.53 -17.08 -8.13
CA ILE A 104 -2.60 -16.38 -8.85
C ILE A 104 -3.52 -17.43 -9.45
N ASN A 105 -4.81 -17.29 -9.20
CA ASN A 105 -5.86 -17.99 -9.91
C ASN A 105 -6.78 -16.95 -10.54
N LEU A 106 -6.71 -16.80 -11.85
CA LEU A 106 -7.49 -15.82 -12.60
C LEU A 106 -8.94 -16.26 -12.84
N GLU A 107 -9.24 -17.56 -12.76
CA GLU A 107 -10.61 -18.07 -12.87
C GLU A 107 -11.41 -17.67 -11.63
N ASP A 108 -10.85 -17.97 -10.46
CA ASP A 108 -11.46 -17.65 -9.15
C ASP A 108 -11.16 -16.22 -8.69
N MET A 109 -10.27 -15.52 -9.39
CA MET A 109 -9.78 -14.18 -9.02
C MET A 109 -9.25 -14.12 -7.58
N THR A 110 -8.37 -15.05 -7.25
CA THR A 110 -7.70 -15.14 -5.94
C THR A 110 -6.19 -15.01 -6.10
N PHE A 111 -5.57 -14.24 -5.21
CA PHE A 111 -4.14 -13.95 -5.23
C PHE A 111 -3.55 -14.15 -3.83
N THR A 112 -2.35 -14.72 -3.78
CA THR A 112 -1.51 -14.73 -2.58
C THR A 112 -0.22 -14.00 -2.89
N LEU A 113 0.04 -12.94 -2.15
CA LEU A 113 1.08 -11.94 -2.43
C LEU A 113 1.94 -11.75 -1.19
N ASN A 114 3.22 -11.44 -1.38
CA ASN A 114 4.13 -11.13 -0.29
C ASN A 114 4.81 -9.78 -0.56
N VAL A 115 5.05 -9.04 0.52
CA VAL A 115 5.89 -7.84 0.53
C VAL A 115 6.99 -8.10 1.56
N GLU A 116 8.21 -8.29 1.09
CA GLU A 116 9.40 -8.39 1.94
C GLU A 116 10.03 -6.99 2.07
N GLU A 117 10.79 -6.73 3.13
CA GLU A 117 11.37 -5.40 3.40
C GLU A 117 10.33 -4.26 3.32
N ASP A 118 9.08 -4.60 3.65
CA ASP A 118 7.92 -3.72 3.65
C ASP A 118 8.18 -2.42 4.42
N LEU A 119 7.92 -1.31 3.74
CA LEU A 119 8.08 0.06 4.23
C LEU A 119 7.32 0.32 5.53
N ASP A 120 6.18 -0.33 5.76
CA ASP A 120 5.32 -0.10 6.93
C ASP A 120 5.74 -0.97 8.13
N CYS A 121 6.04 -2.26 7.91
CA CYS A 121 6.22 -3.24 9.00
C CYS A 121 7.67 -3.67 9.29
N SER A 122 8.54 -3.74 8.29
CA SER A 122 9.80 -4.50 8.43
C SER A 122 10.75 -3.89 9.47
N GLY A 123 11.22 -4.71 10.41
CA GLY A 123 12.17 -4.30 11.46
C GLY A 123 11.52 -3.71 12.73
N LEU A 124 10.19 -3.70 12.81
CA LEU A 124 9.47 -3.35 14.03
C LEU A 124 9.53 -4.49 15.07
N PRO A 125 9.35 -4.17 16.37
CA PRO A 125 9.23 -5.20 17.41
C PRO A 125 7.99 -6.07 17.18
N ASP A 126 8.00 -7.30 17.70
CA ASP A 126 6.84 -8.18 17.65
C ASP A 126 5.70 -7.58 18.50
N THR A 127 4.57 -7.28 17.88
CA THR A 127 3.41 -6.65 18.54
C THR A 127 2.17 -7.55 18.59
N SER A 128 2.22 -8.78 18.07
CA SER A 128 1.06 -9.69 17.91
C SER A 128 -0.12 -9.11 17.10
N GLU A 129 0.06 -7.93 16.51
CA GLU A 129 -0.95 -7.20 15.76
C GLU A 129 -0.58 -7.09 14.28
N GLN A 130 -1.62 -7.06 13.44
CA GLN A 130 -1.52 -6.80 12.01
C GLN A 130 -1.51 -5.29 11.77
N ILE A 131 -0.38 -4.77 11.28
CA ILE A 131 -0.15 -3.32 11.16
C ILE A 131 -0.17 -2.84 9.70
N CYS A 132 -0.01 -3.73 8.72
CA CYS A 132 0.02 -3.43 7.27
C CYS A 132 -1.37 -3.21 6.66
N VAL A 133 -2.24 -2.52 7.40
CA VAL A 133 -3.62 -2.24 6.97
C VAL A 133 -3.66 -1.29 5.77
N TYR A 134 -2.65 -0.45 5.61
CA TYR A 134 -2.47 0.38 4.42
C TYR A 134 -2.22 -0.47 3.17
N ASP A 135 -1.34 -1.48 3.26
CA ASP A 135 -1.00 -2.37 2.16
C ASP A 135 -2.17 -3.22 1.69
N GLU A 136 -3.05 -3.65 2.60
CA GLU A 136 -4.33 -4.27 2.21
C GLU A 136 -5.08 -3.38 1.20
N GLY A 137 -5.19 -2.09 1.53
CA GLY A 137 -5.78 -1.09 0.66
C GLY A 137 -4.99 -0.88 -0.62
N PHE A 138 -3.67 -0.75 -0.53
CA PHE A 138 -2.80 -0.48 -1.69
C PHE A 138 -2.93 -1.58 -2.74
N ILE A 139 -2.78 -2.83 -2.31
CA ILE A 139 -2.93 -4.01 -3.16
C ILE A 139 -4.37 -4.07 -3.72
N GLN A 140 -5.38 -3.83 -2.89
CA GLN A 140 -6.78 -3.75 -3.34
C GLN A 140 -6.93 -2.75 -4.48
N GLY A 141 -6.43 -1.52 -4.31
CA GLY A 141 -6.54 -0.46 -5.30
C GLY A 141 -5.91 -0.82 -6.64
N ILE A 142 -4.75 -1.49 -6.64
CA ILE A 142 -4.11 -1.99 -7.87
C ILE A 142 -4.99 -3.05 -8.54
N LEU A 143 -5.39 -4.09 -7.81
CA LEU A 143 -6.12 -5.23 -8.37
C LEU A 143 -7.49 -4.82 -8.90
N GLU A 144 -8.21 -3.94 -8.20
CA GLU A 144 -9.49 -3.41 -8.67
C GLU A 144 -9.33 -2.58 -9.94
N SER A 145 -8.23 -1.81 -10.06
CA SER A 145 -7.96 -0.99 -11.25
C SER A 145 -7.60 -1.84 -12.46
N TYR A 146 -6.84 -2.91 -12.25
CA TYR A 146 -6.45 -3.83 -13.32
C TYR A 146 -7.61 -4.71 -13.81
N THR A 147 -8.36 -5.31 -12.89
CA THR A 147 -9.37 -6.33 -13.21
C THR A 147 -10.77 -5.76 -13.45
N GLY A 148 -11.04 -4.54 -12.95
CA GLY A 148 -12.39 -3.97 -12.89
C GLY A 148 -13.33 -4.64 -11.88
N LYS A 149 -12.87 -5.66 -11.15
CA LYS A 149 -13.64 -6.36 -10.11
C LYS A 149 -13.32 -5.79 -8.74
N LYS A 150 -14.24 -5.96 -7.78
CA LYS A 150 -13.99 -5.58 -6.39
C LYS A 150 -13.20 -6.66 -5.67
N PHE A 151 -12.34 -6.26 -4.75
CA PHE A 151 -11.48 -7.17 -3.99
C PHE A 151 -11.60 -6.94 -2.50
N LYS A 152 -11.43 -8.01 -1.72
CA LYS A 152 -11.11 -7.95 -0.30
C LYS A 152 -9.71 -8.49 -0.11
N VAL A 153 -8.80 -7.64 0.38
CA VAL A 153 -7.42 -8.01 0.70
C VAL A 153 -7.26 -8.03 2.21
N ARG A 154 -6.63 -9.06 2.74
CA ARG A 154 -6.29 -9.18 4.16
C ARG A 154 -4.87 -9.66 4.34
N GLU A 155 -4.17 -9.05 5.29
CA GLU A 155 -2.92 -9.61 5.79
C GLU A 155 -3.21 -10.97 6.44
N VAL A 156 -2.43 -11.98 6.10
CA VAL A 156 -2.54 -13.34 6.65
C VAL A 156 -1.32 -13.73 7.48
N ASP A 157 -0.14 -13.19 7.15
CA ASP A 157 1.08 -13.32 7.95
C ASP A 157 1.77 -11.94 7.98
N CYS A 158 2.31 -11.52 9.14
CA CYS A 158 2.97 -10.22 9.31
C CYS A 158 4.39 -10.37 9.84
N TRP A 159 5.28 -9.44 9.49
CA TRP A 159 6.58 -9.29 10.15
C TRP A 159 6.44 -9.26 11.68
N CYS A 160 5.45 -8.51 12.18
CA CYS A 160 5.24 -8.30 13.62
C CYS A 160 4.57 -9.48 14.34
N THR A 161 4.19 -10.53 13.61
CA THR A 161 3.70 -11.81 14.16
C THR A 161 4.76 -12.91 14.08
N GLY A 162 6.03 -12.55 13.87
CA GLY A 162 7.16 -13.48 13.79
C GLY A 162 7.42 -14.05 12.39
N ALA A 163 6.66 -13.66 11.37
CA ALA A 163 7.04 -13.91 9.99
C ALA A 163 8.18 -12.95 9.59
N ARG A 164 8.88 -13.23 8.48
CA ARG A 164 9.92 -12.32 7.94
C ARG A 164 9.45 -11.56 6.71
N THR A 165 8.15 -11.60 6.44
CA THR A 165 7.47 -10.95 5.31
C THR A 165 6.02 -10.68 5.70
N CYS A 166 5.44 -9.65 5.10
CA CYS A 166 4.02 -9.33 5.23
C CYS A 166 3.30 -10.01 4.02
N ARG A 167 2.44 -11.00 4.28
CA ARG A 167 1.75 -11.85 3.29
C ARG A 167 0.26 -11.52 3.25
N PHE A 168 -0.30 -11.44 2.05
CA PHE A 168 -1.66 -10.97 1.81
C PHE A 168 -2.46 -11.97 0.97
N SER A 169 -3.70 -12.22 1.39
CA SER A 169 -4.71 -12.90 0.59
C SER A 169 -5.68 -11.89 -0.01
N ALA A 170 -5.80 -11.89 -1.34
CA ALA A 170 -6.75 -11.06 -2.07
C ALA A 170 -7.78 -11.95 -2.78
N ASN A 171 -9.06 -11.68 -2.53
CA ASN A 171 -10.15 -12.43 -3.14
C ASN A 171 -11.16 -11.47 -3.75
N ALA A 172 -11.62 -11.75 -4.97
CA ALA A 172 -12.69 -10.97 -5.56
C ALA A 172 -13.98 -11.05 -4.72
N VAL A 173 -14.73 -9.97 -4.69
CA VAL A 173 -16.02 -9.85 -4.00
C VAL A 173 -17.08 -9.37 -4.98
N GLY A 174 -18.00 -10.27 -5.35
CA GLY A 174 -19.08 -9.97 -6.29
C GLY A 174 -18.67 -10.17 -7.75
#